data_AF-A0A534UUR4-F1
#
_entry.id   AF-A0A534UUR4-F1
#
_cell.length_a   1.000
_cell.length_b   1.000
_cell.length_c   1.000
_cell.angle_alpha   90.00
_cell.angle_beta   90.00
_cell.angle_gamma   90.00
#
_symmetry.space_group_name_H-M   'P 1'
#
loop_
_entity.id
_entity.type
_entity.pdbx_description
1 polymer ?
#
loop_
_entity_poly.entity_id
_entity_poly.type
_entity_poly.pdbx_seq_one_letter_code
_entity_poly.pdbx_strand_id
1 'polypeptide(L)'
;MSLSDSSRVYTFFPGIISRGLGQVDPWAVLMVGVAAFFSLLILAPLIVVFWLSFFEGSLLDPVTHYSFNNYVKVFTEPFTYKVLWNTAGFSLIALAVSFFFGLPAAWLVERTDF
;
A
#
# COMPACT_ATOMS: atom_id res chain seq x y z
N MET A 1 -6.69 58.30 -25.79
CA MET A 1 -7.01 58.46 -24.36
C MET A 1 -7.90 57.29 -23.98
N SER A 2 -7.54 56.31 -23.16
CA SER A 2 -6.27 55.87 -22.59
C SER A 2 -6.49 54.39 -22.28
N LEU A 3 -5.80 53.49 -22.98
CA LEU A 3 -5.76 52.05 -22.66
C LEU A 3 -4.79 51.89 -21.49
N SER A 4 -5.26 52.02 -20.25
CA SER A 4 -4.40 51.97 -19.07
C SER A 4 -5.18 51.63 -17.80
N ASP A 5 -5.76 50.44 -17.71
CA ASP A 5 -5.99 49.82 -16.39
C ASP A 5 -6.26 48.31 -16.46
N SER A 6 -5.25 47.51 -16.82
CA SER A 6 -5.33 46.03 -16.69
C SER A 6 -4.22 45.42 -15.80
N SER A 7 -3.44 46.24 -15.10
CA SER A 7 -2.26 45.79 -14.36
C SER A 7 -2.50 45.49 -12.87
N ARG A 8 -3.75 45.62 -12.37
CA ARG A 8 -4.06 45.48 -10.93
C ARG A 8 -4.58 44.11 -10.47
N VAL A 9 -4.47 43.07 -11.30
CA VAL A 9 -5.05 41.74 -10.99
C VAL A 9 -4.02 40.72 -10.44
N TYR A 10 -2.72 41.04 -10.41
CA TYR A 10 -1.67 40.05 -10.08
C TYR A 10 -1.05 40.14 -8.66
N THR A 11 -1.61 40.93 -7.73
CA THR A 11 -1.02 41.10 -6.38
C THR A 11 -1.93 40.58 -5.26
N PHE A 12 -2.31 39.30 -5.29
CA PHE A 12 -3.01 38.68 -4.14
C PHE A 12 -2.46 37.31 -3.69
N PHE A 13 -1.22 36.94 -4.03
CA PHE A 13 -0.55 35.81 -3.37
C PHE A 13 0.92 36.06 -3.04
N PRO A 14 1.27 37.02 -2.16
CA PRO A 14 2.60 37.11 -1.59
C PRO A 14 2.65 36.23 -0.34
N GLY A 15 3.01 34.94 -0.47
CA GLY A 15 3.17 34.12 0.74
C GLY A 15 3.49 32.65 0.58
N ILE A 16 3.43 32.07 -0.62
CA ILE A 16 3.67 30.63 -0.79
C ILE A 16 5.16 30.30 -1.02
N ILE A 17 6.00 31.28 -1.35
CA ILE A 17 7.37 31.02 -1.84
C ILE A 17 8.46 31.21 -0.76
N SER A 18 8.13 31.58 0.48
CA SER A 18 9.15 31.82 1.54
C SER A 18 9.10 30.84 2.72
N ARG A 19 8.49 29.66 2.60
CA ARG A 19 8.65 28.62 3.63
C ARG A 19 10.04 27.99 3.50
N GLY A 20 10.96 28.52 4.28
CA GLY A 20 12.36 28.12 4.31
C GLY A 20 12.54 26.63 4.59
N LEU A 21 13.64 26.09 4.06
CA LEU A 21 14.14 24.71 4.15
C LEU A 21 14.41 24.20 5.58
N GLY A 22 13.82 24.80 6.62
CA GLY A 22 14.08 24.51 8.03
C GLY A 22 12.92 24.73 9.00
N GLN A 23 11.71 25.08 8.54
CA GLN A 23 10.52 25.06 9.41
C GLN A 23 9.88 23.67 9.34
N VAL A 24 10.26 22.80 10.29
CA VAL A 24 9.53 21.54 10.51
C VAL A 24 8.20 21.85 11.17
N ASP A 25 7.11 21.72 10.43
CA ASP A 25 5.76 21.88 10.97
C ASP A 25 5.50 20.77 12.02
N PRO A 26 5.27 21.10 13.31
CA PRO A 26 5.14 20.09 14.36
C PRO A 26 4.00 19.10 14.10
N TRP A 27 2.92 19.57 13.46
CA TRP A 27 1.79 18.73 13.06
C TRP A 27 2.15 17.76 11.94
N ALA A 28 2.97 18.18 10.97
CA ALA A 28 3.44 17.29 9.92
C ALA A 28 4.35 16.20 10.51
N VAL A 29 5.24 16.57 11.44
CA VAL A 29 6.09 15.60 12.15
C VAL A 29 5.25 14.60 12.96
N LEU A 30 4.23 15.08 13.68
CA LEU A 30 3.31 14.21 14.41
C LEU A 30 2.58 13.24 13.48
N MET A 31 2.01 13.72 12.37
CA MET A 31 1.30 12.88 11.39
C MET A 31 2.22 11.82 10.78
N VAL A 32 3.43 12.21 10.37
CA VAL A 32 4.43 11.28 9.83
C VAL A 32 4.87 10.27 10.91
N GLY A 33 5.06 10.72 12.15
CA GLY A 33 5.42 9.84 13.27
C GLY A 33 4.34 8.80 13.57
N VAL A 34 3.07 9.21 13.60
CA VAL A 34 1.93 8.30 13.79
C VAL A 34 1.82 7.32 12.62
N ALA A 35 1.90 7.81 11.37
CA ALA A 35 1.85 6.96 10.19
C ALA A 35 3.02 5.95 10.17
N ALA A 36 4.23 6.38 10.53
CA ALA A 36 5.40 5.52 10.62
C ALA A 36 5.26 4.47 11.72
N PHE A 37 4.71 4.84 12.88
CA PHE A 37 4.47 3.91 13.98
C PHE A 37 3.51 2.78 13.57
N PHE A 38 2.35 3.11 13.00
CA PHE A 38 1.41 2.09 12.51
C PHE A 38 1.98 1.28 11.34
N SER A 39 2.74 1.92 10.46
CA SER A 39 3.45 1.20 9.38
C SER A 39 4.42 0.17 9.95
N LEU A 40 5.18 0.53 10.99
CA LEU A 40 6.09 -0.39 11.68
C LEU A 40 5.35 -1.54 12.35
N LEU A 41 4.17 -1.30 12.95
CA LEU A 41 3.35 -2.37 13.53
C LEU A 41 2.90 -3.39 12.49
N ILE A 42 2.59 -2.95 11.27
CA ILE A 42 2.22 -3.84 10.16
C ILE A 42 3.45 -4.54 9.59
N LEU A 43 4.58 -3.84 9.47
CA LEU A 43 5.81 -4.39 8.89
C LEU A 43 6.55 -5.33 9.84
N ALA A 44 6.44 -5.16 11.16
CA ALA A 44 7.09 -6.00 12.15
C ALA A 44 6.79 -7.51 11.95
N PRO A 45 5.54 -7.98 11.85
CA PRO A 45 5.26 -9.39 11.60
C PRO A 45 5.75 -9.87 10.22
N LEU A 46 5.72 -9.00 9.20
CA LEU A 46 6.29 -9.33 7.89
C LEU A 46 7.80 -9.56 7.96
N ILE A 47 8.52 -8.74 8.72
CA ILE A 47 9.97 -8.91 8.96
C ILE A 47 10.23 -10.23 9.69
N VAL A 48 9.39 -10.59 10.67
CA VAL A 48 9.51 -11.85 11.40
C VAL A 48 9.28 -13.05 10.46
N VAL A 49 8.22 -13.03 9.64
CA VAL A 49 7.96 -14.09 8.64
C VAL A 49 9.11 -14.18 7.63
N PHE A 50 9.61 -13.04 7.17
CA PHE A 50 10.75 -12.98 6.27
C PHE A 50 12.00 -13.58 6.93
N TRP A 51 12.29 -13.27 8.19
CA TRP A 51 13.40 -13.87 8.93
C TRP A 51 13.22 -15.39 9.06
N LEU A 52 12.03 -15.84 9.46
CA LEU A 52 11.69 -17.26 9.62
C LEU A 52 11.81 -18.06 8.31
N SER A 53 11.65 -17.42 7.15
CA SER A 53 11.79 -18.11 5.85
C SER A 53 13.18 -18.71 5.64
N PHE A 54 14.22 -18.09 6.21
CA PHE A 54 15.61 -18.57 6.14
C PHE A 54 15.95 -19.61 7.20
N PHE A 55 15.03 -19.85 8.14
CA PHE A 55 15.24 -20.75 9.26
C PHE A 55 14.85 -22.19 8.88
N GLU A 56 15.78 -23.12 9.02
CA GLU A 56 15.55 -24.55 8.80
C GLU A 56 15.47 -25.28 10.14
N GLY A 57 14.33 -25.93 10.40
CA GLY A 57 14.10 -26.72 11.60
C GLY A 57 12.67 -26.61 12.14
N SER A 58 12.32 -27.53 13.04
CA SER A 58 11.16 -27.36 13.92
C SER A 58 11.52 -26.33 15.00
N LEU A 59 10.54 -25.59 15.52
CA LEU A 59 10.72 -24.69 16.68
C LEU A 59 11.27 -25.43 17.93
N LEU A 60 11.28 -26.76 17.91
CA LEU A 60 11.73 -27.66 18.97
C LEU A 60 13.16 -28.20 18.79
N ASP A 61 13.82 -27.95 17.66
CA ASP A 61 15.17 -28.49 17.39
C ASP A 61 16.25 -27.58 18.02
N PRO A 62 17.21 -28.11 18.79
CA PRO A 62 18.23 -27.30 19.48
C PRO A 62 19.32 -26.73 18.55
N VAL A 63 19.35 -27.12 17.27
CA VAL A 63 20.34 -26.66 16.31
C VAL A 63 19.69 -25.78 15.24
N THR A 64 20.01 -24.50 15.31
CA THR A 64 19.53 -23.46 14.41
C THR A 64 20.31 -23.52 13.09
N HIS A 65 19.69 -23.95 12.01
CA HIS A 65 20.30 -23.89 10.67
C HIS A 65 19.66 -22.77 9.86
N TYR A 66 20.49 -21.85 9.34
CA TYR A 66 20.05 -20.87 8.36
C TYR A 66 20.39 -21.38 6.97
N SER A 67 19.40 -21.57 6.11
CA SER A 67 19.65 -22.00 4.73
C SER A 67 18.47 -21.68 3.80
N PHE A 68 18.73 -21.76 2.50
CA PHE A 68 17.78 -21.44 1.43
C PHE A 68 17.01 -22.67 0.94
N ASN A 69 17.14 -23.85 1.56
CA ASN A 69 16.47 -25.07 1.07
C ASN A 69 14.95 -24.96 1.17
N ASN A 70 14.43 -24.17 2.11
CA ASN A 70 12.99 -23.91 2.20
C ASN A 70 12.43 -23.30 0.91
N TYR A 71 13.16 -22.35 0.31
CA TYR A 71 12.77 -21.74 -0.96
C TYR A 71 12.79 -22.77 -2.09
N VAL A 72 13.88 -23.54 -2.20
CA VAL A 72 14.01 -24.58 -3.23
C VAL A 72 12.84 -25.58 -3.11
N LYS A 73 12.58 -26.10 -1.91
CA LYS A 73 11.46 -27.03 -1.65
C LYS A 73 10.12 -26.48 -2.13
N VAL A 74 9.78 -25.24 -1.76
CA VAL A 74 8.51 -24.60 -2.14
C VAL A 74 8.39 -24.43 -3.65
N PHE A 75 9.47 -23.99 -4.31
CA PHE A 75 9.47 -23.75 -5.76
C PHE A 75 9.61 -25.02 -6.61
N THR A 76 10.12 -26.12 -6.05
CA THR A 76 10.17 -27.42 -6.74
C THR A 76 8.91 -28.26 -6.53
N GLU A 77 8.09 -27.93 -5.53
CA GLU A 77 6.91 -28.71 -5.18
C GLU A 77 5.73 -28.41 -6.14
N PRO A 78 5.26 -29.40 -6.94
CA PRO A 78 4.16 -29.19 -7.89
C PRO A 78 2.84 -28.83 -7.20
N PHE A 79 2.63 -29.27 -5.95
CA PHE A 79 1.44 -28.91 -5.18
C PHE A 79 1.34 -27.39 -4.94
N THR A 80 2.45 -26.70 -4.72
CA THR A 80 2.50 -25.24 -4.54
C THR A 80 1.84 -24.52 -5.72
N TYR A 81 2.20 -24.90 -6.95
CA TYR A 81 1.65 -24.28 -8.16
C TYR A 81 0.17 -24.58 -8.36
N LYS A 82 -0.27 -25.79 -7.99
CA LYS A 82 -1.70 -26.16 -8.04
C LYS A 82 -2.52 -25.27 -7.11
N VAL A 83 -2.04 -25.05 -5.88
CA VAL A 83 -2.70 -24.17 -4.92
C VAL A 83 -2.70 -22.72 -5.41
N LEU A 84 -1.58 -22.23 -5.94
CA LEU A 84 -1.50 -20.88 -6.50
C LEU A 84 -2.51 -20.67 -7.63
N TRP A 85 -2.63 -21.63 -8.56
CA TRP A 85 -3.60 -21.53 -9.64
C TRP A 85 -5.05 -21.60 -9.18
N ASN A 86 -5.35 -22.44 -8.19
CA ASN A 86 -6.69 -22.49 -7.61
C ASN A 86 -7.06 -21.16 -6.94
N THR A 87 -6.14 -20.57 -6.17
CA THR A 87 -6.36 -19.27 -5.51
C THR A 87 -6.50 -18.15 -6.51
N ALA A 88 -5.68 -18.13 -7.57
CA ALA A 88 -5.78 -17.15 -8.64
C ALA A 88 -7.11 -17.27 -9.41
N GLY A 89 -7.53 -18.49 -9.74
CA GLY A 89 -8.83 -18.74 -10.36
C GLY A 89 -9.99 -18.29 -9.45
N PHE A 90 -9.93 -18.64 -8.17
CA PHE A 90 -10.92 -18.22 -7.18
C PHE A 90 -11.01 -16.70 -7.06
N SER A 91 -9.88 -16.00 -6.91
CA SER A 91 -9.88 -14.54 -6.75
C SER A 91 -10.34 -13.82 -8.02
N LEU A 92 -9.99 -14.31 -9.20
CA LEU A 92 -10.47 -13.76 -10.47
C LEU A 92 -11.98 -13.91 -10.64
N ILE A 93 -12.53 -15.09 -10.29
CA ILE A 93 -13.98 -15.30 -10.32
C ILE A 93 -14.66 -14.40 -9.30
N ALA A 94 -14.13 -14.29 -8.08
CA ALA A 94 -14.66 -13.41 -7.04
C ALA A 94 -14.66 -11.94 -7.49
N LEU A 95 -13.58 -11.47 -8.15
CA LEU A 95 -13.50 -10.13 -8.74
C LEU A 95 -14.53 -9.95 -9.86
N ALA A 96 -14.66 -10.91 -10.77
CA ALA A 96 -15.63 -10.85 -11.86
C ALA A 96 -17.06 -10.76 -11.32
N VAL A 97 -17.40 -11.56 -10.31
CA VAL A 97 -18.70 -11.51 -9.62
C VAL A 97 -18.89 -10.16 -8.92
N SER A 98 -17.87 -9.67 -8.22
CA SER A 98 -17.92 -8.36 -7.55
C SER A 98 -18.18 -7.22 -8.54
N PHE A 99 -17.50 -7.22 -9.69
CA PHE A 99 -17.74 -6.22 -10.74
C PHE A 99 -19.09 -6.39 -11.42
N PHE A 100 -19.53 -7.63 -11.64
CA PHE A 100 -20.82 -7.92 -12.24
C PHE A 100 -21.98 -7.32 -11.44
N PHE A 101 -21.90 -7.32 -10.11
CA PHE A 101 -22.92 -6.69 -9.26
C PHE A 101 -22.61 -5.23 -8.91
N GLY A 102 -21.34 -4.92 -8.65
CA GLY A 102 -20.89 -3.61 -8.19
C GLY A 102 -20.98 -2.53 -9.26
N LEU A 103 -20.59 -2.83 -10.51
CA LEU A 103 -20.62 -1.83 -11.58
C LEU A 103 -22.06 -1.42 -11.96
N PRO A 104 -23.03 -2.35 -12.15
CA PRO A 104 -24.40 -1.96 -12.43
C PRO A 104 -25.06 -1.25 -11.26
N ALA A 105 -24.78 -1.67 -10.01
CA ALA A 105 -25.29 -0.99 -8.82
C ALA A 105 -24.78 0.45 -8.74
N ALA A 106 -23.47 0.67 -8.94
CA ALA A 106 -22.87 2.00 -8.96
C ALA A 106 -23.46 2.86 -10.08
N TRP A 107 -23.62 2.31 -11.29
CA TRP A 107 -24.23 3.01 -12.42
C TRP A 107 -25.69 3.39 -12.15
N LEU A 108 -26.47 2.49 -11.55
CA LEU A 108 -27.86 2.76 -11.21
C LEU A 108 -27.97 3.89 -10.18
N VAL A 109 -27.11 3.89 -9.16
CA VAL A 109 -27.06 4.96 -8.15
C VAL A 109 -26.70 6.30 -8.79
N GLU A 110 -25.73 6.33 -9.70
CA GLU A 110 -25.35 7.56 -10.41
C GLU A 110 -26.49 8.10 -11.30
N ARG A 111 -27.28 7.21 -11.90
CA ARG A 111 -28.38 7.59 -12.80
C ARG A 111 -29.71 7.85 -12.12
N THR A 112 -29.82 7.59 -10.81
CA THR A 112 -31.05 7.83 -10.05
C THR A 112 -30.78 8.90 -9.01
N ASP A 113 -31.16 10.14 -9.31
CA ASP A 113 -31.28 11.20 -8.29
C ASP A 113 -32.52 10.87 -7.43
N PHE A 114 -32.30 10.64 -6.14
CA PHE A 114 -33.35 10.52 -5.13
C PHE A 114 -33.45 11.79 -4.30
#